data_AF-B7G5P3-F1
#
_entry.id   AF-B7G5P3-F1
#
_cell.length_a   1.000
_cell.length_b   1.000
_cell.length_c   1.000
_cell.angle_alpha   90.00
_cell.angle_beta   90.00
_cell.angle_gamma   90.00
#
_symmetry.space_group_name_H-M   'P 1'
#
loop_
_entity.id
_entity.type
_entity.pdbx_description
1 polymer ?
#
loop_
_entity_poly.entity_id
_entity_poly.type
_entity_poly.pdbx_seq_one_letter_code
_entity_poly.pdbx_strand_id
1 'polypeptide(L)'
;MGRKSRRSRSVYDPAIEQEVTFAQSSDALAITDPLTLEAQDELNYLEEIIDPNSEQRDFQRRRRYQILVPMIFAAVLIVAATARLGNKRSDESSSSVRSYPSQTVLPAPPSDIDTKCSVAGVASALGRTACEMICEAADCCGFQSSLPLSCLSSNQAYCTEYLSSCSVLDEEPTKNEVGQGVSGDEDSVDQSPSANPETTSPTQSSVELNPGQGATYSPSVDLVLQVQVDEVCALDDMGDIIECTEICSPALCCYLPFKAEARCKEEPLNMNCETYRGCNAL
;
A
#
# COMPACT_ATOMS: atom_id res chain seq x y z
N MET A 1 15.09 49.22 26.57
CA MET A 1 13.76 49.61 26.08
C MET A 1 12.91 48.37 25.99
N GLY A 2 11.89 48.25 26.84
CA GLY A 2 11.07 47.05 26.99
C GLY A 2 9.71 47.19 26.33
N ARG A 3 9.16 46.08 25.84
CA ARG A 3 7.72 45.91 25.62
C ARG A 3 7.31 44.53 26.11
N LYS A 4 6.65 44.53 27.27
CA LYS A 4 5.91 43.40 27.84
C LYS A 4 4.65 43.20 26.97
N SER A 5 4.50 42.04 26.34
CA SER A 5 3.23 41.65 25.72
C SER A 5 2.41 40.79 26.67
N ARG A 6 1.13 41.12 26.77
CA ARG A 6 0.19 40.70 27.81
C ARG A 6 -0.39 39.31 27.53
N ARG A 7 -0.55 38.57 28.62
CA ARG A 7 -1.41 37.39 28.79
C ARG A 7 -2.84 37.65 28.30
N SER A 8 -3.42 36.66 27.62
CA SER A 8 -4.85 36.38 27.66
C SER A 8 -5.03 34.92 28.05
N ARG A 9 -5.52 34.71 29.28
CA ARG A 9 -6.02 33.41 29.76
C ARG A 9 -7.47 33.32 29.30
N SER A 10 -7.84 32.34 28.48
CA SER A 10 -9.23 31.92 28.37
C SER A 10 -9.54 30.97 29.52
N VAL A 11 -10.58 31.31 30.25
CA VAL A 11 -11.22 30.47 31.27
C VAL A 11 -12.20 29.60 30.50
N TYR A 12 -12.05 28.28 30.59
CA TYR A 12 -13.05 27.33 30.09
C TYR A 12 -13.80 26.75 31.30
N ASP A 13 -15.12 26.69 31.15
CA ASP A 13 -16.13 26.44 32.18
C ASP A 13 -16.77 25.07 31.91
N PRO A 14 -16.57 24.04 32.75
CA PRO A 14 -17.20 22.74 32.55
C PRO A 14 -18.47 22.63 33.40
N ALA A 15 -19.60 23.03 32.82
CA ALA A 15 -20.92 22.79 33.38
C ALA A 15 -21.83 22.19 32.31
N ILE A 16 -21.73 20.88 32.08
CA ILE A 16 -22.82 20.09 31.50
C ILE A 16 -22.93 18.78 32.27
N GLU A 17 -23.84 18.80 33.22
CA GLU A 17 -24.49 17.64 33.81
C GLU A 17 -25.29 16.92 32.69
N GLN A 18 -25.07 15.63 32.52
CA GLN A 18 -26.14 14.73 32.06
C GLN A 18 -26.18 13.50 32.96
N GLU A 19 -27.05 13.60 33.96
CA GLU A 19 -27.70 12.44 34.57
C GLU A 19 -28.50 11.71 33.48
N VAL A 20 -28.11 10.49 33.14
CA VAL A 20 -29.04 9.53 32.54
C VAL A 20 -29.26 8.42 33.55
N THR A 21 -30.24 8.66 34.40
CA THR A 21 -30.95 7.63 35.14
C THR A 21 -31.84 6.88 34.15
N PHE A 22 -31.60 5.58 33.95
CA PHE A 22 -32.61 4.70 33.39
C PHE A 22 -32.84 3.53 34.34
N ALA A 23 -34.03 3.55 34.94
CA ALA A 23 -34.53 2.57 35.87
C ALA A 23 -35.07 1.34 35.11
N GLN A 24 -34.84 0.19 35.75
CA GLN A 24 -35.82 -0.87 36.03
C GLN A 24 -36.56 -1.60 34.90
N SER A 25 -36.28 -2.92 34.89
CA SER A 25 -37.23 -4.04 34.95
C SER A 25 -38.17 -4.29 33.77
N SER A 26 -38.09 -5.48 33.19
CA SER A 26 -39.19 -6.46 33.27
C SER A 26 -38.64 -7.87 33.06
N ASP A 27 -38.80 -8.71 34.07
CA ASP A 27 -38.70 -10.16 33.96
C ASP A 27 -39.71 -10.66 32.92
N ALA A 28 -39.22 -11.33 31.88
CA ALA A 28 -40.02 -12.19 31.03
C ALA A 28 -39.44 -13.61 31.12
N LEU A 29 -40.05 -14.41 31.97
CA LEU A 29 -39.87 -15.87 32.02
C LEU A 29 -40.35 -16.46 30.69
N ALA A 30 -39.44 -16.54 29.72
CA ALA A 30 -39.62 -17.36 28.53
C ALA A 30 -39.28 -18.80 28.91
N ILE A 31 -40.32 -19.62 29.05
CA ILE A 31 -40.23 -21.08 29.04
C ILE A 31 -39.64 -21.46 27.69
N THR A 32 -38.34 -21.72 27.66
CA THR A 32 -37.64 -22.26 26.50
C THR A 32 -37.74 -23.78 26.57
N ASP A 33 -38.53 -24.35 25.67
CA ASP A 33 -38.54 -25.79 25.42
C ASP A 33 -37.13 -26.21 24.95
N PRO A 34 -36.45 -27.16 25.64
CA PRO A 34 -35.06 -27.53 25.36
C PRO A 34 -34.86 -28.36 24.08
N LEU A 35 -35.86 -28.45 23.20
CA LEU A 35 -35.84 -29.29 21.99
C LEU A 35 -35.69 -28.50 20.68
N THR A 36 -35.58 -27.18 20.73
CA THR A 36 -35.38 -26.32 19.54
C THR A 36 -34.00 -25.66 19.47
N LEU A 37 -33.14 -25.83 20.47
CA LEU A 37 -31.82 -25.16 20.50
C LEU A 37 -30.80 -25.80 19.55
N GLU A 38 -30.87 -27.11 19.29
CA GLU A 38 -29.94 -27.78 18.36
C GLU A 38 -30.27 -27.52 16.88
N ALA A 39 -31.50 -27.08 16.57
CA ALA A 39 -31.90 -26.81 15.18
C ALA A 39 -31.66 -25.36 14.73
N GLN A 40 -31.50 -24.41 15.66
CA GLN A 40 -31.22 -23.01 15.33
C GLN A 40 -29.72 -22.74 15.12
N ASP A 41 -28.84 -23.53 15.73
CA ASP A 41 -27.39 -23.35 15.59
C ASP A 41 -26.88 -23.76 14.19
N GLU A 42 -27.49 -24.77 13.57
CA GLU A 42 -27.19 -25.14 12.18
C GLU A 42 -27.68 -24.10 11.14
N LEU A 43 -28.72 -23.32 11.46
CA LEU A 43 -29.26 -22.31 10.55
C LEU A 43 -28.48 -20.99 10.64
N ASN A 44 -28.01 -20.60 11.83
CA ASN A 44 -27.11 -19.45 11.98
C ASN A 44 -25.74 -19.68 11.32
N TYR A 45 -25.26 -20.93 11.25
CA TYR A 45 -23.98 -21.24 10.60
C TYR A 45 -24.02 -21.11 9.07
N LEU A 46 -25.19 -21.26 8.44
CA LEU A 46 -25.36 -21.14 6.99
C LEU A 46 -25.50 -19.69 6.51
N GLU A 47 -25.94 -18.78 7.38
CA GLU A 47 -26.18 -17.38 7.01
C GLU A 47 -24.92 -16.50 7.10
N GLU A 48 -23.86 -16.95 7.77
CA GLU A 48 -22.60 -16.21 7.93
C GLU A 48 -21.55 -16.50 6.83
N ILE A 49 -21.79 -17.44 5.91
CA ILE A 49 -20.82 -17.82 4.85
C ILE A 49 -21.03 -17.00 3.55
N ILE A 50 -22.09 -16.19 3.46
CA ILE A 50 -22.33 -15.34 2.29
C ILE A 50 -21.69 -13.98 2.54
N ASP A 51 -20.37 -13.88 2.30
CA ASP A 51 -19.65 -12.60 2.28
C ASP A 51 -20.28 -11.72 1.18
N PRO A 52 -20.99 -10.62 1.54
CA PRO A 52 -21.70 -9.77 0.59
C PRO A 52 -20.74 -9.06 -0.39
N ASN A 53 -19.44 -9.10 -0.13
CA ASN A 53 -18.42 -8.55 -1.03
C ASN A 53 -18.04 -9.48 -2.19
N SER A 54 -18.45 -10.75 -2.19
CA SER A 54 -18.17 -11.69 -3.27
C SER A 54 -18.87 -11.31 -4.58
N GLU A 55 -20.14 -10.89 -4.52
CA GLU A 55 -20.88 -10.41 -5.70
C GLU A 55 -20.30 -9.09 -6.25
N GLN A 56 -19.77 -8.23 -5.37
CA GLN A 56 -19.21 -6.94 -5.78
C GLN A 56 -17.92 -7.10 -6.61
N ARG A 57 -17.09 -8.13 -6.31
CA ARG A 57 -15.88 -8.45 -7.09
C ARG A 57 -16.22 -8.99 -8.49
N ASP A 58 -17.30 -9.75 -8.62
CA ASP A 58 -17.74 -10.28 -9.91
C ASP A 58 -18.31 -9.19 -10.83
N PHE A 59 -18.98 -8.18 -10.28
CA PHE A 59 -19.41 -7.01 -11.06
C PHE A 59 -18.23 -6.19 -11.60
N GLN A 60 -17.16 -6.01 -10.81
CA GLN A 60 -15.95 -5.34 -11.30
C GLN A 60 -15.24 -6.15 -12.40
N ARG A 61 -15.21 -7.49 -12.27
CA ARG A 61 -14.61 -8.38 -13.28
C ARG A 61 -15.37 -8.31 -14.61
N ARG A 62 -16.71 -8.26 -14.57
CA ARG A 62 -17.57 -8.09 -15.75
C ARG A 62 -17.38 -6.74 -16.43
N ARG A 63 -17.22 -5.65 -15.65
CA ARG A 63 -16.94 -4.31 -16.21
C ARG A 63 -15.59 -4.24 -16.91
N ARG A 64 -14.54 -4.84 -16.34
CA ARG A 64 -13.21 -4.88 -16.99
C ARG A 64 -13.25 -5.67 -18.29
N TYR A 65 -13.99 -6.78 -18.33
CA TYR A 65 -14.12 -7.58 -19.56
C TYR A 65 -14.89 -6.84 -20.66
N GLN A 66 -15.92 -6.05 -20.31
CA GLN A 66 -16.66 -5.23 -21.28
C GLN A 66 -15.79 -4.13 -21.93
N ILE A 67 -14.73 -3.66 -21.27
CA ILE A 67 -13.81 -2.65 -21.83
C ILE A 67 -12.64 -3.31 -22.58
N LEU A 68 -12.11 -4.43 -22.06
CA LEU A 68 -10.96 -5.12 -22.67
C LEU A 68 -11.31 -5.79 -24.01
N VAL A 69 -12.48 -6.43 -24.12
CA VAL A 69 -12.90 -7.11 -25.36
C VAL A 69 -12.97 -6.17 -26.57
N PRO A 70 -13.62 -4.99 -26.52
CA PRO A 70 -13.64 -4.07 -27.66
C PRO A 70 -12.25 -3.46 -27.94
N MET A 71 -11.42 -3.25 -26.92
CA MET A 71 -10.05 -2.76 -27.10
C MET A 71 -9.19 -3.78 -27.88
N ILE A 72 -9.25 -5.06 -27.51
CA ILE A 72 -8.54 -6.14 -28.23
C ILE A 72 -9.06 -6.24 -29.67
N PHE A 73 -10.38 -6.17 -29.87
CA PHE A 73 -10.97 -6.24 -31.20
C PHE A 73 -10.53 -5.06 -32.08
N ALA A 74 -10.48 -3.85 -31.54
CA ALA A 74 -9.98 -2.67 -32.24
C ALA A 74 -8.50 -2.82 -32.63
N ALA A 75 -7.64 -3.32 -31.74
CA ALA A 75 -6.24 -3.59 -32.03
C ALA A 75 -6.06 -4.61 -33.18
N VAL A 76 -6.83 -5.69 -33.17
CA VAL A 76 -6.82 -6.71 -34.25
C VAL A 76 -7.25 -6.11 -35.58
N LEU A 77 -8.27 -5.24 -35.59
CA LEU A 77 -8.71 -4.54 -36.80
C LEU A 77 -7.64 -3.58 -37.35
N ILE A 78 -6.92 -2.88 -36.48
CA ILE A 78 -5.82 -1.98 -36.87
C ILE A 78 -4.68 -2.80 -37.50
N VAL A 79 -4.30 -3.93 -36.91
CA VAL A 79 -3.27 -4.84 -37.47
C VAL A 79 -3.72 -5.40 -38.82
N ALA A 80 -4.98 -5.82 -38.95
CA ALA A 80 -5.52 -6.32 -40.21
C ALA A 80 -5.57 -5.24 -41.31
N ALA A 81 -5.92 -4.01 -40.95
CA ALA A 81 -5.96 -2.87 -41.88
C ALA A 81 -4.55 -2.48 -42.35
N THR A 82 -3.58 -2.44 -41.44
CA THR A 82 -2.17 -2.16 -41.76
C THR A 82 -1.55 -3.27 -42.62
N ALA A 83 -1.87 -4.53 -42.37
CA ALA A 83 -1.45 -5.65 -43.22
C ALA A 83 -2.01 -5.57 -44.66
N ARG A 84 -3.20 -4.98 -44.86
CA ARG A 84 -3.80 -4.79 -46.19
C ARG A 84 -3.26 -3.58 -46.93
N LEU A 85 -2.78 -2.57 -46.22
CA LEU A 85 -2.24 -1.34 -46.80
C LEU A 85 -0.72 -1.42 -47.06
N GLY A 86 -0.01 -2.35 -46.41
CA GLY A 86 1.44 -2.50 -46.48
C GLY A 86 1.92 -3.59 -47.44
N ASN A 87 1.72 -3.43 -48.75
CA ASN A 87 2.55 -4.15 -49.72
C ASN A 87 2.98 -3.23 -50.87
N LYS A 88 3.73 -2.18 -50.52
CA LYS A 88 4.60 -1.50 -51.47
C LYS A 88 5.91 -1.18 -50.76
N ARG A 89 6.95 -1.89 -51.19
CA ARG A 89 8.36 -1.80 -50.77
C ARG A 89 8.79 -0.37 -50.46
N SER A 90 9.42 -0.21 -49.30
CA SER A 90 10.60 0.64 -49.14
C SER A 90 11.57 -0.09 -48.22
N ASP A 91 12.81 -0.12 -48.68
CA ASP A 91 13.90 -0.92 -48.21
C ASP A 91 14.34 -0.59 -46.77
N GLU A 92 14.81 -1.63 -46.08
CA GLU A 92 16.09 -1.58 -45.35
C GLU A 92 16.27 -0.40 -44.38
N SER A 93 15.35 -0.21 -43.45
CA SER A 93 15.71 0.41 -42.17
C SER A 93 16.41 -0.65 -41.33
N SER A 94 17.71 -0.78 -41.57
CA SER A 94 18.66 -1.36 -40.62
C SER A 94 18.60 -0.54 -39.35
N SER A 95 17.66 -0.88 -38.46
CA SER A 95 17.71 -0.51 -37.06
C SER A 95 18.96 -1.16 -36.52
N SER A 96 20.04 -0.37 -36.50
CA SER A 96 21.20 -0.57 -35.66
C SER A 96 20.67 -0.61 -34.23
N VAL A 97 20.25 -1.80 -33.81
CA VAL A 97 20.08 -2.17 -32.41
C VAL A 97 21.44 -1.87 -31.83
N ARG A 98 21.55 -0.71 -31.15
CA ARG A 98 22.68 -0.43 -30.29
C ARG A 98 22.74 -1.63 -29.37
N SER A 99 23.69 -2.51 -29.65
CA SER A 99 24.13 -3.56 -28.76
C SER A 99 24.74 -2.81 -27.60
N TYR A 100 23.88 -2.39 -26.66
CA TYR A 100 24.31 -1.98 -25.36
C TYR A 100 24.89 -3.26 -24.76
N PRO A 101 26.20 -3.31 -24.44
CA PRO A 101 26.72 -4.37 -23.61
C PRO A 101 26.12 -4.16 -22.23
N SER A 102 24.87 -4.58 -22.04
CA SER A 102 24.19 -4.64 -20.76
C SER A 102 24.78 -5.83 -20.00
N GLN A 103 26.07 -5.74 -19.65
CA GLN A 103 26.55 -6.45 -18.49
C GLN A 103 25.91 -5.74 -17.31
N THR A 104 24.76 -6.24 -16.88
CA THR A 104 24.12 -5.84 -15.65
C THR A 104 25.04 -6.31 -14.52
N VAL A 105 25.94 -5.42 -14.09
CA VAL A 105 26.80 -5.66 -12.93
C VAL A 105 25.90 -5.62 -11.71
N LEU A 106 25.69 -6.79 -11.11
CA LEU A 106 24.87 -6.92 -9.91
C LEU A 106 25.69 -6.41 -8.72
N PRO A 107 25.16 -5.51 -7.87
CA PRO A 107 25.84 -5.10 -6.65
C PRO A 107 26.02 -6.30 -5.71
N ALA A 108 27.03 -6.23 -4.85
CA ALA A 108 27.19 -7.24 -3.81
C ALA A 108 26.00 -7.15 -2.82
N PRO A 109 25.48 -8.29 -2.33
CA PRO A 109 24.43 -8.30 -1.33
C PRO A 109 24.86 -7.54 -0.07
N PRO A 110 23.97 -6.75 0.56
CA PRO A 110 24.28 -6.10 1.82
C PRO A 110 24.35 -7.14 2.94
N SER A 111 25.26 -6.95 3.89
CA SER A 111 25.53 -7.95 4.95
C SER A 111 24.37 -8.21 5.91
N ASP A 112 23.34 -7.37 5.90
CA ASP A 112 22.13 -7.46 6.71
C ASP A 112 20.92 -8.05 5.96
N ILE A 113 21.09 -8.51 4.72
CA ILE A 113 20.00 -9.07 3.89
C ILE A 113 19.29 -10.23 4.60
N ASP A 114 20.03 -11.14 5.23
CA ASP A 114 19.46 -12.29 5.95
C ASP A 114 18.59 -11.86 7.14
N THR A 115 18.95 -10.75 7.81
CA THR A 115 18.19 -10.26 8.96
C THR A 115 16.91 -9.57 8.49
N LYS A 116 17.01 -8.71 7.47
CA LYS A 116 15.87 -7.96 6.92
C LYS A 116 14.88 -8.84 6.15
N CYS A 117 15.39 -9.82 5.41
CA CYS A 117 14.61 -10.78 4.65
C CYS A 117 14.38 -12.11 5.41
N SER A 118 14.59 -12.13 6.73
CA SER A 118 14.13 -13.27 7.54
C SER A 118 12.60 -13.27 7.65
N VAL A 119 12.02 -14.43 7.98
CA VAL A 119 10.57 -14.56 8.30
C VAL A 119 10.12 -13.53 9.34
N ALA A 120 10.95 -13.27 10.36
CA ALA A 120 10.67 -12.26 11.38
C ALA A 120 10.79 -10.83 10.83
N GLY A 121 11.76 -10.57 9.94
CA GLY A 121 11.92 -9.28 9.27
C GLY A 121 10.72 -8.93 8.41
N VAL A 122 10.25 -9.87 7.58
CA VAL A 122 9.13 -9.63 6.64
C VAL A 122 7.73 -9.78 7.27
N ALA A 123 7.64 -10.14 8.55
CA ALA A 123 6.37 -10.23 9.28
C ALA A 123 5.67 -8.86 9.41
N SER A 124 6.43 -7.77 9.39
CA SER A 124 5.89 -6.40 9.37
C SER A 124 5.80 -5.85 7.95
N ALA A 125 4.82 -4.98 7.68
CA ALA A 125 4.69 -4.33 6.38
C ALA A 125 5.97 -3.55 5.99
N LEU A 126 6.54 -2.80 6.94
CA LEU A 126 7.77 -2.04 6.74
C LEU A 126 8.97 -2.95 6.46
N GLY A 127 9.11 -4.05 7.19
CA GLY A 127 10.21 -5.00 6.98
C GLY A 127 10.09 -5.78 5.67
N ARG A 128 8.87 -6.10 5.23
CA ARG A 128 8.61 -6.64 3.88
C ARG A 128 9.06 -5.66 2.80
N THR A 129 8.63 -4.39 2.86
CA THR A 129 9.06 -3.35 1.90
C THR A 129 10.58 -3.16 1.91
N ALA A 130 11.20 -3.18 3.09
CA ALA A 130 12.66 -3.10 3.19
C ALA A 130 13.37 -4.29 2.53
N CYS A 131 12.82 -5.51 2.65
CA CYS A 131 13.33 -6.68 1.96
C CYS A 131 13.14 -6.58 0.44
N GLU A 132 11.95 -6.17 -0.03
CA GLU A 132 11.64 -5.98 -1.46
C GLU A 132 12.64 -5.02 -2.13
N MET A 133 12.92 -3.87 -1.51
CA MET A 133 13.89 -2.90 -2.05
C MET A 133 15.32 -3.47 -2.15
N ILE A 134 15.72 -4.34 -1.22
CA ILE A 134 17.05 -4.98 -1.29
C ILE A 134 17.08 -6.02 -2.42
N CYS A 135 15.99 -6.77 -2.56
CA CYS A 135 15.86 -7.86 -3.53
C CYS A 135 15.65 -7.37 -4.97
N GLU A 136 15.11 -6.16 -5.17
CA GLU A 136 14.85 -5.56 -6.49
C GLU A 136 16.12 -5.54 -7.38
N ALA A 137 17.28 -5.26 -6.79
CA ALA A 137 18.55 -5.26 -7.52
C ALA A 137 18.84 -6.61 -8.18
N ALA A 138 18.34 -7.72 -7.59
CA ALA A 138 18.57 -9.09 -7.98
C ALA A 138 17.38 -9.75 -8.70
N ASP A 139 16.37 -8.99 -9.13
CA ASP A 139 15.24 -9.51 -9.92
C ASP A 139 15.70 -10.32 -11.14
N CYS A 140 16.84 -9.96 -11.73
CA CYS A 140 17.43 -10.64 -12.87
C CYS A 140 17.95 -12.06 -12.55
N CYS A 141 18.12 -12.42 -11.27
CA CYS A 141 18.63 -13.73 -10.83
C CYS A 141 17.58 -14.83 -10.91
N GLY A 142 16.29 -14.50 -10.94
CA GLY A 142 15.19 -15.48 -11.07
C GLY A 142 15.05 -16.06 -12.49
N PHE A 143 15.69 -15.47 -13.49
CA PHE A 143 15.60 -15.92 -14.88
C PHE A 143 16.67 -16.97 -15.24
N GLN A 144 16.28 -17.96 -16.04
CA GLN A 144 17.21 -18.96 -16.61
C GLN A 144 18.36 -18.27 -17.36
N SER A 145 19.59 -18.79 -17.23
CA SER A 145 20.80 -18.20 -17.81
C SER A 145 20.79 -18.08 -19.34
N SER A 146 19.88 -18.77 -20.03
CA SER A 146 19.70 -18.66 -21.48
C SER A 146 18.92 -17.42 -21.90
N LEU A 147 18.25 -16.74 -20.97
CA LEU A 147 17.44 -15.56 -21.26
C LEU A 147 18.31 -14.29 -21.27
N PRO A 148 18.07 -13.36 -22.22
CA PRO A 148 18.88 -12.14 -22.35
C PRO A 148 18.70 -11.15 -21.19
N LEU A 149 17.67 -11.34 -20.35
CA LEU A 149 17.42 -10.54 -19.14
C LEU A 149 18.03 -11.17 -17.87
N SER A 150 18.63 -12.37 -17.98
CA SER A 150 19.26 -13.03 -16.85
C SER A 150 20.64 -12.45 -16.58
N CYS A 151 20.93 -12.16 -15.31
CA CYS A 151 22.27 -11.79 -14.83
C CYS A 151 23.02 -12.97 -14.18
N LEU A 152 22.43 -14.17 -14.21
CA LEU A 152 22.92 -15.36 -13.51
C LEU A 152 24.30 -15.83 -14.01
N SER A 153 24.56 -15.71 -15.31
CA SER A 153 25.78 -16.24 -15.95
C SER A 153 27.06 -15.50 -15.52
N SER A 154 26.97 -14.20 -15.22
CA SER A 154 28.10 -13.38 -14.79
C SER A 154 28.15 -13.13 -13.28
N ASN A 155 27.05 -13.38 -12.56
CA ASN A 155 26.90 -13.03 -11.14
C ASN A 155 26.43 -14.21 -10.28
N GLN A 156 26.80 -15.44 -10.63
CA GLN A 156 26.28 -16.65 -9.97
C GLN A 156 26.42 -16.64 -8.43
N ALA A 157 27.56 -16.17 -7.92
CA ALA A 157 27.79 -16.10 -6.47
C ALA A 157 26.79 -15.16 -5.77
N TYR A 158 26.64 -13.93 -6.28
CA TYR A 158 25.69 -12.95 -5.72
C TYR A 158 24.24 -13.38 -5.90
N CYS A 159 23.88 -13.94 -7.06
CA CYS A 159 22.53 -14.46 -7.27
C CYS A 159 22.17 -15.57 -6.29
N THR A 160 23.13 -16.42 -5.90
CA THR A 160 22.88 -17.48 -4.93
C THR A 160 22.55 -16.91 -3.54
N GLU A 161 23.27 -15.87 -3.13
CA GLU A 161 23.07 -15.18 -1.85
C GLU A 161 21.77 -14.37 -1.82
N TYR A 162 21.46 -13.61 -2.88
CA TYR A 162 20.16 -12.94 -3.01
C TYR A 162 19.01 -13.95 -3.00
N LEU A 163 19.08 -15.02 -3.79
CA LEU A 163 17.98 -16.00 -3.87
C LEU A 163 17.75 -16.73 -2.54
N SER A 164 18.78 -16.96 -1.72
CA SER A 164 18.60 -17.60 -0.42
C SER A 164 17.84 -16.74 0.59
N SER A 165 18.01 -15.42 0.54
CA SER A 165 17.38 -14.50 1.49
C SER A 165 16.05 -13.95 0.95
N CYS A 166 15.97 -13.68 -0.36
CA CYS A 166 14.80 -13.06 -1.00
C CYS A 166 13.64 -14.02 -1.29
N SER A 167 13.86 -15.34 -1.26
CA SER A 167 12.80 -16.32 -1.55
C SER A 167 11.60 -16.24 -0.58
N VAL A 168 11.77 -15.60 0.59
CA VAL A 168 10.69 -15.35 1.54
C VAL A 168 9.57 -14.48 0.96
N LEU A 169 9.88 -13.67 -0.07
CA LEU A 169 8.89 -12.79 -0.71
C LEU A 169 7.96 -13.54 -1.66
N ASP A 170 8.40 -14.70 -2.18
CA ASP A 170 7.61 -15.56 -3.08
C ASP A 170 6.57 -16.40 -2.32
N GLU A 171 6.72 -16.53 -1.00
CA GLU A 171 5.74 -17.17 -0.15
C GLU A 171 4.55 -16.22 0.05
N GLU A 172 3.55 -16.36 -0.84
CA GLU A 172 2.22 -15.78 -0.63
C GLU A 172 1.78 -16.15 0.80
N PRO A 173 1.37 -15.19 1.65
CA PRO A 173 0.91 -15.48 2.99
C PRO A 173 -0.25 -16.46 2.87
N THR A 174 0.00 -17.72 3.17
CA THR A 174 -1.02 -18.76 3.10
C THR A 174 -2.09 -18.34 4.08
N LYS A 175 -3.27 -17.97 3.55
CA LYS A 175 -4.43 -17.49 4.32
C LYS A 175 -5.02 -18.54 5.28
N ASN A 176 -4.25 -19.58 5.62
CA ASN A 176 -4.72 -20.84 6.16
C ASN A 176 -4.31 -21.06 7.62
N GLU A 177 -3.88 -20.04 8.36
CA GLU A 177 -3.65 -20.17 9.81
C GLU A 177 -4.47 -19.16 10.63
N VAL A 178 -5.71 -18.91 10.21
CA VAL A 178 -6.76 -18.48 11.14
C VAL A 178 -7.50 -19.76 11.55
N GLY A 179 -7.11 -20.33 12.68
CA GLY A 179 -7.92 -21.35 13.36
C GLY A 179 -7.51 -22.80 13.14
N GLN A 180 -6.27 -23.15 13.49
CA GLN A 180 -6.06 -24.47 14.10
C GLN A 180 -5.64 -24.26 15.55
N GLY A 181 -6.67 -24.08 16.39
CA GLY A 181 -6.53 -24.21 17.83
C GLY A 181 -5.91 -25.56 18.14
N VAL A 182 -4.68 -25.54 18.62
CA VAL A 182 -4.10 -26.66 19.35
C VAL A 182 -4.81 -26.68 20.70
N SER A 183 -5.96 -27.35 20.75
CA SER A 183 -6.51 -27.92 21.97
C SER A 183 -5.78 -29.24 22.25
N GLY A 184 -5.13 -29.31 23.41
CA GLY A 184 -4.41 -30.50 23.86
C GLY A 184 -3.47 -30.26 25.05
N ASP A 185 -4.05 -29.72 26.12
CA ASP A 185 -3.88 -30.09 27.54
C ASP A 185 -2.48 -30.18 28.20
N GLU A 186 -2.34 -29.33 29.21
CA GLU A 186 -1.86 -29.60 30.59
C GLU A 186 -0.42 -30.13 30.80
N ASP A 187 0.50 -29.28 31.28
CA ASP A 187 0.69 -29.13 32.73
C ASP A 187 1.52 -27.88 33.10
N SER A 188 1.20 -27.42 34.29
CA SER A 188 1.52 -26.21 35.04
C SER A 188 3.01 -25.86 35.17
N VAL A 189 3.38 -24.58 35.08
CA VAL A 189 4.12 -23.83 36.12
C VAL A 189 3.92 -22.31 35.94
N ASP A 190 3.44 -21.72 37.03
CA ASP A 190 3.24 -20.32 37.38
C ASP A 190 4.49 -19.43 37.25
N GLN A 191 4.36 -18.24 36.63
CA GLN A 191 4.86 -16.96 37.18
C GLN A 191 4.47 -15.73 36.32
N SER A 192 3.58 -14.92 36.90
CA SER A 192 3.34 -13.48 36.62
C SER A 192 4.50 -12.59 37.10
N PRO A 193 4.48 -11.25 36.93
CA PRO A 193 3.85 -10.38 35.92
C PRO A 193 4.83 -9.29 35.37
N SER A 194 4.38 -8.41 34.46
CA SER A 194 4.34 -6.94 34.69
C SER A 194 4.47 -6.07 33.41
N ALA A 195 3.62 -5.04 33.40
CA ALA A 195 3.71 -3.73 32.73
C ALA A 195 3.19 -3.59 31.27
N ASN A 196 1.94 -3.13 31.18
CA ASN A 196 1.36 -2.42 30.03
C ASN A 196 2.04 -1.05 29.83
N PRO A 197 2.01 -0.52 28.59
CA PRO A 197 1.87 0.91 28.37
C PRO A 197 0.53 1.24 27.68
N GLU A 198 -0.16 2.22 28.26
CA GLU A 198 -1.29 2.94 27.68
C GLU A 198 -0.96 3.46 26.27
N THR A 199 -1.84 3.19 25.30
CA THR A 199 -1.83 3.85 23.99
C THR A 199 -3.09 4.69 23.87
N THR A 200 -2.90 6.01 23.89
CA THR A 200 -3.94 7.04 23.79
C THR A 200 -4.09 7.44 22.32
N SER A 201 -5.25 7.17 21.71
CA SER A 201 -5.58 7.63 20.34
C SER A 201 -6.03 9.09 20.32
N PRO A 202 -5.66 9.91 19.32
CA PRO A 202 -6.30 11.18 19.06
C PRO A 202 -7.48 11.05 18.10
N THR A 203 -8.49 11.87 18.40
CA THR A 203 -9.72 12.14 17.67
C THR A 203 -9.48 12.65 16.24
N GLN A 204 -10.04 11.95 15.25
CA GLN A 204 -10.09 12.40 13.85
C GLN A 204 -11.18 13.48 13.65
N SER A 205 -10.80 14.59 13.01
CA SER A 205 -11.70 15.68 12.62
C SER A 205 -11.80 15.73 11.10
N SER A 206 -12.89 15.23 10.55
CA SER A 206 -13.13 15.17 9.10
C SER A 206 -13.50 16.54 8.54
N VAL A 207 -12.76 17.02 7.54
CA VAL A 207 -13.12 18.21 6.73
C VAL A 207 -13.64 17.74 5.38
N GLU A 208 -14.92 18.00 5.12
CA GLU A 208 -15.64 17.65 3.91
C GLU A 208 -15.32 18.65 2.79
N LEU A 209 -14.60 18.22 1.74
CA LEU A 209 -14.31 19.04 0.55
C LEU A 209 -15.33 18.73 -0.56
N ASN A 210 -16.13 19.75 -0.91
CA ASN A 210 -17.11 19.70 -2.00
C ASN A 210 -16.43 19.73 -3.38
N PRO A 211 -16.62 18.73 -4.25
CA PRO A 211 -16.06 18.72 -5.59
C PRO A 211 -17.04 19.38 -6.57
N GLY A 212 -16.75 20.59 -7.04
CA GLY A 212 -17.66 21.21 -7.99
C GLY A 212 -17.36 22.59 -8.54
N GLN A 213 -16.11 23.07 -8.60
CA GLN A 213 -15.82 24.32 -9.32
C GLN A 213 -14.46 24.23 -10.05
N GLY A 214 -14.49 24.47 -11.36
CA GLY A 214 -13.32 24.47 -12.23
C GLY A 214 -12.29 25.50 -11.76
N ALA A 215 -11.09 25.02 -11.46
CA ALA A 215 -10.02 25.81 -10.86
C ALA A 215 -9.45 26.84 -11.83
N THR A 216 -9.79 28.11 -11.64
CA THR A 216 -8.88 29.21 -11.99
C THR A 216 -7.70 29.17 -11.02
N TYR A 217 -6.51 28.94 -11.56
CA TYR A 217 -5.25 28.77 -10.83
C TYR A 217 -4.94 30.03 -10.00
N SER A 218 -5.12 29.95 -8.68
CA SER A 218 -4.81 31.03 -7.73
C SER A 218 -3.48 30.73 -7.05
N PRO A 219 -2.45 31.61 -7.15
CA PRO A 219 -1.11 31.39 -6.59
C PRO A 219 -1.05 31.28 -5.07
N SER A 220 -2.19 31.41 -4.38
CA SER A 220 -2.32 31.20 -2.93
C SER A 220 -2.41 29.73 -2.52
N VAL A 221 -2.75 28.81 -3.42
CA VAL A 221 -2.97 27.40 -3.07
C VAL A 221 -1.65 26.63 -2.93
N ASP A 222 -0.69 26.92 -3.81
CA ASP A 222 0.62 26.24 -3.80
C ASP A 222 1.41 26.51 -2.49
N LEU A 223 1.28 27.72 -1.93
CA LEU A 223 1.97 28.08 -0.69
C LEU A 223 1.40 27.34 0.53
N VAL A 224 0.07 27.13 0.58
CA VAL A 224 -0.58 26.40 1.68
C VAL A 224 -0.19 24.93 1.63
N LEU A 225 -0.18 24.36 0.42
CA LEU A 225 0.20 22.96 0.23
C LEU A 225 1.68 22.73 0.56
N GLN A 226 2.57 23.63 0.15
CA GLN A 226 3.99 23.53 0.48
C GLN A 226 4.23 23.52 1.99
N VAL A 227 3.56 24.39 2.75
CA VAL A 227 3.69 24.43 4.21
C VAL A 227 3.18 23.13 4.84
N GLN A 228 2.08 22.55 4.34
CA GLN A 228 1.58 21.26 4.83
C GLN A 228 2.54 20.11 4.55
N VAL A 229 3.10 20.05 3.33
CA VAL A 229 4.08 19.02 2.97
C VAL A 229 5.32 19.14 3.86
N ASP A 230 5.85 20.35 4.05
CA ASP A 230 7.05 20.55 4.85
C ASP A 230 6.81 20.28 6.34
N GLU A 231 5.61 20.54 6.88
CA GLU A 231 5.25 20.27 8.28
C GLU A 231 5.03 18.78 8.54
N VAL A 232 4.26 18.10 7.67
CA VAL A 232 3.94 16.67 7.83
C VAL A 232 5.15 15.77 7.50
N CYS A 233 6.00 16.17 6.56
CA CYS A 233 7.16 15.40 6.13
C CYS A 233 8.49 15.84 6.79
N ALA A 234 8.46 16.75 7.78
CA ALA A 234 9.66 17.10 8.55
C ALA A 234 10.11 15.90 9.41
N LEU A 235 11.28 15.36 9.07
CA LEU A 235 11.90 14.10 9.51
C LEU A 235 12.12 13.87 11.02
N ASP A 236 11.64 14.73 11.91
CA ASP A 236 11.97 14.63 13.33
C ASP A 236 11.03 13.71 14.12
N ASP A 237 9.85 13.37 13.59
CA ASP A 237 8.92 12.41 14.21
C ASP A 237 8.43 11.39 13.16
N MET A 238 8.83 10.12 13.30
CA MET A 238 8.42 9.02 12.40
C MET A 238 6.93 8.63 12.54
N GLY A 239 6.14 9.39 13.30
CA GLY A 239 4.75 9.07 13.61
C GLY A 239 3.85 9.03 12.37
N ASP A 240 4.09 9.90 11.39
CA ASP A 240 3.13 10.16 10.32
C ASP A 240 3.72 9.94 8.91
N ILE A 241 4.62 8.95 8.76
CA ILE A 241 5.08 8.49 7.43
C ILE A 241 3.89 8.16 6.51
N ILE A 242 2.81 7.61 7.08
CA ILE A 242 1.60 7.26 6.33
C ILE A 242 0.93 8.52 5.75
N GLU A 243 0.80 9.57 6.56
CA GLU A 243 0.17 10.84 6.14
C GLU A 243 1.05 11.58 5.13
N CYS A 244 2.37 11.61 5.36
CA CYS A 244 3.32 12.14 4.39
C CYS A 244 3.26 11.37 3.06
N THR A 245 3.17 10.04 3.08
CA THR A 245 3.04 9.21 1.88
C THR A 245 1.75 9.51 1.12
N GLU A 246 0.63 9.71 1.82
CA GLU A 246 -0.65 10.05 1.20
C GLU A 246 -0.61 11.42 0.50
N ILE A 247 -0.04 12.44 1.17
CA ILE A 247 0.11 13.79 0.60
C ILE A 247 1.08 13.79 -0.59
N CYS A 248 2.15 12.98 -0.54
CA CYS A 248 3.19 12.92 -1.56
C CYS A 248 2.88 11.98 -2.73
N SER A 249 1.89 11.09 -2.61
CA SER A 249 1.43 10.15 -3.64
C SER A 249 1.19 10.77 -5.03
N PRO A 250 0.45 11.90 -5.16
CA PRO A 250 0.24 12.52 -6.48
C PRO A 250 1.52 13.00 -7.17
N ALA A 251 2.60 13.24 -6.40
CA ALA A 251 3.87 13.75 -6.88
C ALA A 251 4.99 12.71 -6.89
N LEU A 252 4.69 11.41 -6.82
CA LEU A 252 5.67 10.30 -6.85
C LEU A 252 6.72 10.45 -7.97
N CYS A 253 6.29 10.97 -9.12
CA CYS A 253 7.18 11.17 -10.27
C CYS A 253 8.25 12.26 -10.04
N CYS A 254 8.11 13.13 -9.04
CA CYS A 254 9.02 14.22 -8.73
C CYS A 254 10.24 13.79 -7.89
N TYR A 255 10.11 12.73 -7.08
CA TYR A 255 11.15 12.32 -6.11
C TYR A 255 11.65 10.88 -6.30
N LEU A 256 10.96 10.03 -7.08
CA LEU A 256 11.48 8.70 -7.38
C LEU A 256 12.70 8.77 -8.33
N PRO A 257 13.79 8.04 -8.04
CA PRO A 257 15.05 8.08 -8.80
C PRO A 257 14.94 7.48 -10.21
N PHE A 258 13.85 6.77 -10.50
CA PHE A 258 13.54 6.31 -11.84
C PHE A 258 13.13 7.50 -12.69
N LYS A 259 14.07 7.97 -13.53
CA LYS A 259 13.96 9.07 -14.51
C LYS A 259 12.68 9.02 -15.35
N ALA A 260 11.57 9.37 -14.74
CA ALA A 260 10.29 9.65 -15.36
C ALA A 260 10.12 11.18 -15.46
N GLU A 261 11.20 11.92 -15.72
CA GLU A 261 11.17 13.36 -16.02
C GLU A 261 10.16 13.69 -17.15
N ALA A 262 9.80 12.69 -17.96
CA ALA A 262 8.77 12.80 -18.99
C ALA A 262 7.32 12.71 -18.45
N ARG A 263 7.05 12.04 -17.32
CA ARG A 263 5.67 11.71 -16.90
C ARG A 263 5.02 12.74 -15.99
N CYS A 264 5.77 13.55 -15.24
CA CYS A 264 5.17 14.64 -14.45
C CYS A 264 4.62 15.80 -15.30
N LYS A 265 4.95 15.83 -16.60
CA LYS A 265 4.51 16.88 -17.54
C LYS A 265 3.42 16.40 -18.51
N GLU A 266 3.08 15.12 -18.49
CA GLU A 266 1.99 14.61 -19.32
C GLU A 266 0.66 15.05 -18.71
N GLU A 267 -0.16 15.74 -19.50
CA GLU A 267 -1.50 16.17 -19.10
C GLU A 267 -2.31 14.95 -18.61
N PRO A 268 -3.03 15.08 -17.47
CA PRO A 268 -3.58 16.34 -16.96
C PRO A 268 -2.86 16.96 -15.74
N LEU A 269 -1.77 16.36 -15.25
CA LEU A 269 -1.16 16.75 -13.98
C LEU A 269 0.02 17.69 -14.22
N ASN A 270 -0.26 18.94 -14.59
CA ASN A 270 0.76 20.00 -14.58
C ASN A 270 1.09 20.37 -13.12
N MET A 271 1.74 19.44 -12.40
CA MET A 271 2.12 19.59 -11.01
C MET A 271 3.50 20.22 -10.90
N ASN A 272 3.63 21.20 -9.99
CA ASN A 272 4.91 21.83 -9.69
C ASN A 272 5.68 20.98 -8.68
N CYS A 273 6.75 20.30 -9.11
CA CYS A 273 7.59 19.50 -8.22
C CYS A 273 8.27 20.33 -7.11
N GLU A 274 8.40 21.65 -7.25
CA GLU A 274 8.93 22.49 -6.17
C GLU A 274 8.03 22.50 -4.93
N THR A 275 6.71 22.38 -5.11
CA THR A 275 5.73 22.35 -4.01
C THR A 275 5.87 21.09 -3.16
N TYR A 276 6.40 19.99 -3.73
CA TYR A 276 6.53 18.68 -3.09
C TYR A 276 7.97 18.37 -2.68
N ARG A 277 8.82 19.38 -2.52
CA ARG A 277 10.24 19.18 -2.22
C ARG A 277 10.48 18.43 -0.90
N GLY A 278 9.60 18.61 0.09
CA GLY A 278 9.62 17.89 1.38
C GLY A 278 9.43 16.37 1.24
N CYS A 279 8.80 15.90 0.16
CA CYS A 279 8.58 14.48 -0.11
C CYS A 279 9.86 13.68 -0.44
N ASN A 280 10.99 14.35 -0.70
CA ASN A 280 12.30 13.68 -0.90
C ASN A 280 12.81 12.95 0.37
N ALA A 281 12.15 13.16 1.51
CA ALA A 281 12.46 12.52 2.77
C ALA A 281 11.87 11.10 2.89
N LEU A 282 10.89 10.75 2.04
CA LEU A 282 10.32 9.39 1.91
C LEU A 282 11.29 8.47 1.16
#